data_AF-A0A8T5J3Q7-F1
#
_entry.id   AF-A0A8T5J3Q7-F1
#
_cell.length_a   1.000
_cell.length_b   1.000
_cell.length_c   1.000
_cell.angle_alpha   90.00
_cell.angle_beta   90.00
_cell.angle_gamma   90.00
#
_symmetry.space_group_name_H-M   'P 1'
#
loop_
_entity.id
_entity.type
_entity.pdbx_description
1 polymer ?
#
loop_
_entity_poly.entity_id
_entity_poly.type
_entity_poly.pdbx_seq_one_letter_code
_entity_poly.pdbx_strand_id
1 'polypeptide(L)'
;METEEMFGLVLFAGLIINAVLIEKIKAFQKSVSEIPDKLLSLITSQIFIISIITLSLIGLVFLIIRHRNLSLERERSEAERIKDNKIEERNIVKLSCKNINGMNSNELEILTQSLEEYNQDSRIQCKIIDTKKELKRVKIEEYQKTEEYKKIQLQEEIKELKKQHYQEQLRLQDYHDAVLEKLKAEDTIIYDIEKLNKKEIEVLEKEEYKKTNEYDPIESKNKTFLVKQILNHSPSHTFLVARIKQLLEKHISHNSIRTHDTKDADLTFEINYKIYALEIEKGSLLTKKKSLRNKVSLLNNKYGQNWYFIVTNRNLTKKYRKYGKVTSRMGVRKIIEKLVKN
;
A
#
# COMPACT_ATOMS: atom_id res chain seq x y z
N MET A 1 -32.26 62.48 -39.19
CA MET A 1 -31.66 63.44 -40.12
C MET A 1 -32.31 63.19 -41.46
N GLU A 2 -33.30 64.02 -41.75
CA GLU A 2 -34.27 63.77 -42.81
C GLU A 2 -33.61 63.97 -44.18
N THR A 3 -34.03 63.18 -45.16
CA THR A 3 -33.49 63.18 -46.52
C THR A 3 -33.52 64.55 -47.20
N GLU A 4 -34.34 65.47 -46.72
CA GLU A 4 -34.43 66.86 -47.19
C GLU A 4 -33.26 67.74 -46.70
N GLU A 5 -32.74 67.54 -45.50
CA GLU A 5 -31.59 68.29 -44.97
C GLU A 5 -30.29 67.94 -45.72
N MET A 6 -30.14 66.67 -46.12
CA MET A 6 -29.02 66.25 -46.98
C MET A 6 -29.10 66.86 -48.38
N PHE A 7 -30.31 66.98 -48.95
CA PHE A 7 -30.47 67.58 -50.27
C PHE A 7 -30.13 69.08 -50.26
N GLY A 8 -30.55 69.79 -49.21
CA GLY A 8 -30.19 71.19 -48.99
C GLY A 8 -28.67 71.42 -48.85
N LEU A 9 -27.98 70.56 -48.09
CA LEU A 9 -26.52 70.63 -47.93
C LEU A 9 -25.77 70.32 -49.24
N VAL A 10 -26.25 69.36 -50.03
CA VAL A 10 -25.64 69.02 -51.33
C VAL A 10 -25.82 70.15 -52.35
N LEU A 11 -27.00 70.79 -52.39
CA LEU A 11 -27.26 71.93 -53.27
C LEU A 11 -26.47 73.17 -52.86
N PHE A 12 -26.34 73.41 -51.55
CA PHE A 12 -25.55 74.51 -51.00
C PHE A 12 -24.04 74.31 -51.23
N ALA A 13 -23.53 73.08 -51.02
CA ALA A 13 -22.16 72.73 -51.36
C ALA A 13 -21.90 72.86 -52.88
N GLY A 14 -22.87 72.45 -53.72
CA GLY A 14 -22.80 72.63 -55.16
C GLY A 14 -22.69 74.11 -55.58
N LEU A 15 -23.49 74.99 -54.97
CA LEU A 15 -23.45 76.44 -55.23
C LEU A 15 -22.12 77.08 -54.76
N ILE A 16 -21.61 76.68 -53.59
CA ILE A 16 -20.31 77.16 -53.10
C ILE A 16 -19.17 76.69 -54.02
N ILE A 17 -19.19 75.42 -54.44
CA ILE A 17 -18.20 74.88 -55.38
C ILE A 17 -18.26 75.67 -56.70
N ASN A 18 -19.46 75.98 -57.20
CA ASN A 18 -19.62 76.73 -58.45
C ASN A 18 -19.14 78.19 -58.32
N ALA A 19 -19.41 78.84 -57.18
CA ALA A 19 -18.93 80.20 -56.91
C ALA A 19 -17.39 80.26 -56.78
N VAL A 20 -16.78 79.30 -56.07
CA VAL A 20 -15.32 79.16 -55.95
C VAL A 20 -14.71 78.83 -57.31
N LEU A 21 -15.37 78.01 -58.14
CA LEU A 21 -14.92 77.73 -59.51
C LEU A 21 -14.97 78.99 -60.37
N ILE A 22 -16.03 79.79 -60.31
CA ILE A 22 -16.15 81.04 -61.10
C ILE A 22 -15.08 82.05 -60.70
N GLU A 23 -14.79 82.19 -59.39
CA GLU A 23 -13.76 83.11 -58.90
C GLU A 23 -12.36 82.63 -59.30
N LYS A 24 -12.10 81.31 -59.22
CA LYS A 24 -10.87 80.71 -59.74
C LYS A 24 -10.76 80.78 -61.25
N ILE A 25 -11.86 80.70 -62.00
CA ILE A 25 -11.87 80.87 -63.47
C ILE A 25 -11.56 82.32 -63.84
N LYS A 26 -12.07 83.31 -63.08
CA LYS A 26 -11.71 84.73 -63.27
C LYS A 26 -10.25 85.01 -62.91
N ALA A 27 -9.75 84.44 -61.81
CA ALA A 27 -8.34 84.51 -61.44
C ALA A 27 -7.45 83.80 -62.47
N PHE A 28 -7.90 82.66 -63.00
CA PHE A 28 -7.23 81.93 -64.08
C PHE A 28 -7.21 82.75 -65.37
N GLN A 29 -8.31 83.37 -65.78
CA GLN A 29 -8.36 84.29 -66.93
C GLN A 29 -7.36 85.45 -66.77
N LYS A 30 -7.23 86.00 -65.56
CA LYS A 30 -6.27 87.07 -65.27
C LYS A 30 -4.83 86.58 -65.23
N SER A 31 -4.58 85.33 -64.81
CA SER A 31 -3.24 84.70 -64.92
C SER A 31 -2.90 84.26 -66.35
N VAL A 32 -3.90 83.94 -67.17
CA VAL A 32 -3.73 83.55 -68.58
C VAL A 32 -3.31 84.73 -69.45
N SER A 33 -3.67 85.97 -69.10
CA SER A 33 -3.20 87.19 -69.79
C SER A 33 -1.74 87.55 -69.54
N GLU A 34 -1.07 86.89 -68.59
CA GLU A 34 0.36 87.07 -68.29
C GLU A 34 1.21 85.88 -68.75
N ILE A 35 0.60 84.89 -69.42
CA ILE A 35 1.32 83.75 -69.99
C ILE A 35 2.13 84.25 -71.19
N PRO A 36 3.45 84.04 -71.21
CA PRO A 36 4.29 84.40 -72.35
C PRO A 36 3.74 83.79 -73.65
N ASP A 37 3.69 84.55 -74.75
CA ASP A 37 3.09 84.12 -76.03
C ASP A 37 3.58 82.75 -76.53
N LYS A 38 4.80 82.34 -76.14
CA LYS A 38 5.36 81.00 -76.42
C LYS A 38 4.67 79.85 -75.67
N LEU A 39 4.14 80.05 -74.47
CA LEU A 39 3.34 79.04 -73.77
C LEU A 39 1.90 79.03 -74.29
N LEU A 40 1.35 80.19 -74.65
CA LEU A 40 0.00 80.30 -75.19
C LEU A 40 -0.11 79.57 -76.54
N SER A 41 0.91 79.66 -77.41
CA SER A 41 0.98 78.89 -78.67
C SER A 41 1.17 77.39 -78.45
N LEU A 42 1.82 76.98 -77.36
CA LEU A 42 2.04 75.57 -77.01
C LEU A 42 0.75 74.92 -76.49
N ILE A 43 0.00 75.64 -75.65
CA ILE A 43 -1.28 75.20 -75.06
C ILE A 43 -2.41 75.22 -76.11
N THR A 44 -2.37 76.14 -77.07
CA THR A 44 -3.32 76.19 -78.21
C THR A 44 -2.91 75.34 -79.40
N SER A 45 -1.70 74.75 -79.36
CA SER A 45 -1.31 73.81 -80.41
C SER A 45 -2.26 72.61 -80.38
N GLN A 46 -2.76 72.22 -81.55
CA GLN A 46 -3.65 71.07 -81.69
C GLN A 46 -3.03 69.81 -81.06
N ILE A 47 -1.70 69.69 -81.09
CA ILE A 47 -0.94 68.57 -80.52
C ILE A 47 -1.10 68.48 -78.99
N PHE A 48 -1.08 69.62 -78.28
CA PHE A 48 -1.20 69.64 -76.81
C PHE A 48 -2.63 69.34 -76.33
N ILE A 49 -3.64 69.84 -77.04
CA ILE A 49 -5.05 69.51 -76.73
C ILE A 49 -5.31 68.02 -76.98
N ILE A 50 -4.80 67.46 -78.09
CA ILE A 50 -4.90 66.02 -78.40
C ILE A 50 -4.18 65.19 -77.33
N SER A 51 -3.02 65.62 -76.82
CA SER A 51 -2.30 64.88 -75.78
C SER A 51 -3.05 64.84 -74.43
N ILE A 52 -3.71 65.93 -74.04
CA ILE A 52 -4.56 65.96 -72.84
C ILE A 52 -5.79 65.07 -73.01
N ILE A 53 -6.47 65.13 -74.17
CA ILE A 53 -7.64 64.29 -74.45
C ILE A 53 -7.25 62.81 -74.41
N THR A 54 -6.14 62.44 -75.06
CA THR A 54 -5.63 61.06 -75.07
C THR A 54 -5.22 60.58 -73.68
N LEU A 55 -4.52 61.39 -72.88
CA LEU A 55 -4.19 61.06 -71.49
C LEU A 55 -5.44 60.91 -70.61
N SER A 56 -6.45 61.76 -70.79
CA SER A 56 -7.73 61.65 -70.09
C SER A 56 -8.49 60.38 -70.47
N LEU A 57 -8.48 60.02 -71.77
CA LEU A 57 -9.09 58.78 -72.25
C LEU A 57 -8.38 57.56 -71.70
N ILE A 58 -7.04 57.57 -71.66
CA ILE A 58 -6.22 56.50 -71.07
C ILE A 58 -6.51 56.39 -69.56
N GLY A 59 -6.61 57.51 -68.85
CA GLY A 59 -6.98 57.55 -67.44
C GLY A 59 -8.38 56.98 -67.19
N LEU A 60 -9.35 57.32 -68.03
CA LEU A 60 -10.71 56.78 -67.96
C LEU A 60 -10.73 55.26 -68.20
N VAL A 61 -10.01 54.78 -69.21
CA VAL A 61 -9.86 53.34 -69.49
C VAL A 61 -9.21 52.62 -68.31
N PHE A 62 -8.19 53.21 -67.69
CA PHE A 62 -7.54 52.64 -66.51
C PHE A 62 -8.50 52.56 -65.30
N LEU A 63 -9.32 53.59 -65.08
CA LEU A 63 -10.34 53.59 -64.03
C LEU A 63 -11.42 52.52 -64.28
N ILE A 64 -11.87 52.36 -65.53
CA ILE A 64 -12.83 51.32 -65.92
C ILE A 64 -12.23 49.92 -65.69
N ILE A 65 -10.98 49.69 -66.09
CA ILE A 65 -10.28 48.41 -65.86
C ILE A 65 -10.14 48.14 -64.36
N ARG A 66 -9.72 49.13 -63.56
CA ARG A 66 -9.58 48.99 -62.11
C ARG A 66 -10.91 48.67 -61.43
N HIS A 67 -11.99 49.34 -61.82
CA HIS A 67 -13.32 49.08 -61.28
C HIS A 67 -13.80 47.65 -61.62
N ARG A 68 -13.60 47.21 -62.87
CA ARG A 68 -13.94 45.83 -63.26
C ARG A 68 -13.14 44.78 -62.49
N ASN A 69 -11.83 45.00 -62.30
CA ASN A 69 -10.99 44.08 -61.52
C ASN A 69 -11.44 43.99 -60.06
N LEU A 70 -11.76 45.14 -59.43
CA LEU A 70 -12.29 45.15 -58.06
C LEU A 70 -13.66 44.44 -57.94
N SER A 71 -14.53 44.58 -58.94
CA SER A 71 -15.81 43.86 -58.99
C SER A 71 -15.58 42.34 -59.08
N LEU A 72 -14.66 41.90 -59.94
CA LEU A 72 -14.31 40.49 -60.10
C LEU A 72 -13.66 39.90 -58.84
N GLU A 73 -12.81 40.67 -58.14
CA GLU A 73 -12.23 40.24 -56.85
C GLU A 73 -13.31 40.07 -55.77
N ARG A 74 -14.29 40.98 -55.71
CA ARG A 74 -15.44 40.85 -54.81
C ARG A 74 -16.27 39.62 -55.13
N GLU A 75 -16.62 39.40 -56.40
CA GLU A 75 -17.36 38.21 -56.84
C GLU A 75 -16.61 36.91 -56.53
N ARG A 76 -15.28 36.88 -56.73
CA ARG A 76 -14.44 35.72 -56.36
C ARG A 76 -14.43 35.49 -54.86
N SER A 77 -14.26 36.54 -54.06
CA SER A 77 -14.28 36.44 -52.59
C SER A 77 -15.64 36.02 -52.05
N GLU A 78 -16.74 36.50 -52.63
CA GLU A 78 -18.10 36.08 -52.28
C GLU A 78 -18.35 34.62 -52.69
N ALA A 79 -17.91 34.21 -53.88
CA ALA A 79 -18.02 32.82 -54.32
C ALA A 79 -17.21 31.86 -53.43
N GLU A 80 -16.02 32.28 -52.99
CA GLU A 80 -15.18 31.53 -52.04
C GLU A 80 -15.85 31.43 -50.66
N ARG A 81 -16.36 32.54 -50.12
CA ARG A 81 -17.16 32.54 -48.88
C ARG A 81 -18.39 31.65 -48.96
N ILE A 82 -19.13 31.67 -50.07
CA ILE A 82 -20.30 30.81 -50.28
C ILE A 82 -19.88 29.34 -50.33
N LYS A 83 -18.74 29.04 -50.97
CA LYS A 83 -18.20 27.68 -51.03
C LYS A 83 -17.78 27.19 -49.64
N ASP A 84 -17.09 28.02 -48.87
CA ASP A 84 -16.66 27.68 -47.51
C ASP A 84 -17.85 27.47 -46.58
N ASN A 85 -18.85 28.35 -46.61
CA ASN A 85 -20.10 28.20 -45.86
C ASN A 85 -20.83 26.90 -46.21
N LYS A 86 -20.86 26.52 -47.50
CA LYS A 86 -21.46 25.24 -47.94
C LYS A 86 -20.69 24.02 -47.43
N ILE A 87 -19.36 24.11 -47.34
CA ILE A 87 -18.52 23.04 -46.79
C ILE A 87 -18.78 22.90 -45.28
N GLU A 88 -18.82 24.03 -44.57
CA GLU A 88 -19.14 24.09 -43.15
C GLU A 88 -20.53 23.50 -42.85
N GLU A 89 -21.55 23.88 -43.61
CA GLU A 89 -22.91 23.34 -43.45
C GLU A 89 -22.98 21.83 -43.67
N ARG A 90 -22.24 21.29 -44.66
CA ARG A 90 -22.14 19.83 -44.87
C ARG A 90 -21.47 19.13 -43.69
N ASN A 91 -20.43 19.73 -43.12
CA ASN A 91 -19.74 19.18 -41.94
C ASN A 91 -20.67 19.18 -40.72
N ILE A 92 -21.41 20.28 -40.49
CA ILE A 92 -22.40 20.40 -39.42
C ILE A 92 -23.47 19.31 -39.54
N VAL A 93 -24.05 19.11 -40.72
CA VAL A 93 -25.06 18.06 -40.95
C VAL A 93 -24.48 16.67 -40.71
N LYS A 94 -23.28 16.39 -41.26
CA LYS A 94 -22.61 15.10 -41.09
C LYS A 94 -22.36 14.76 -39.62
N LEU A 95 -21.90 15.74 -38.83
CA LEU A 95 -21.62 15.57 -37.42
C LEU A 95 -22.90 15.46 -36.59
N SER A 96 -23.92 16.27 -36.87
CA SER A 96 -25.22 16.24 -36.19
C SER A 96 -25.94 14.89 -36.35
N CYS A 97 -25.88 14.29 -37.54
CA CYS A 97 -26.50 13.01 -37.85
C CYS A 97 -25.72 11.77 -37.37
N LYS A 98 -24.51 11.92 -36.80
CA LYS A 98 -23.70 10.77 -36.39
C LYS A 98 -24.38 10.01 -35.24
N ASN A 99 -24.54 8.68 -35.36
CA ASN A 99 -25.11 7.88 -34.27
C ASN A 99 -24.10 7.77 -33.13
N ILE A 100 -24.51 8.11 -31.90
CA ILE A 100 -23.66 8.04 -30.70
C ILE A 100 -23.84 6.72 -29.94
N ASN A 101 -24.91 5.99 -30.22
CA ASN A 101 -25.21 4.74 -29.53
C ASN A 101 -24.21 3.67 -29.95
N GLY A 102 -23.54 3.06 -28.96
CA GLY A 102 -22.57 1.98 -29.16
C GLY A 102 -21.14 2.44 -29.42
N MET A 103 -20.86 3.75 -29.40
CA MET A 103 -19.49 4.26 -29.42
C MET A 103 -18.79 4.03 -28.07
N ASN A 104 -17.50 3.73 -28.11
CA ASN A 104 -16.67 3.65 -26.89
C ASN A 104 -16.29 5.05 -26.37
N SER A 105 -15.69 5.13 -25.17
CA SER A 105 -15.34 6.41 -24.55
C SER A 105 -14.38 7.26 -25.40
N ASN A 106 -13.38 6.65 -26.04
CA ASN A 106 -12.45 7.35 -26.92
C ASN A 106 -13.13 7.91 -28.19
N GLU A 107 -14.02 7.14 -28.81
CA GLU A 107 -14.77 7.57 -29.99
C GLU A 107 -15.70 8.76 -29.68
N LEU A 108 -16.32 8.74 -28.50
CA LEU A 108 -17.17 9.82 -28.01
C LEU A 108 -16.36 11.07 -27.64
N GLU A 109 -15.14 10.93 -27.12
CA GLU A 109 -14.23 12.05 -26.89
C GLU A 109 -13.82 12.73 -28.20
N ILE A 110 -13.38 11.94 -29.18
CA ILE A 110 -13.02 12.44 -30.52
C ILE A 110 -14.22 13.16 -31.15
N LEU A 111 -15.41 12.56 -31.08
CA LEU A 111 -16.63 13.18 -31.60
C LEU A 111 -16.97 14.48 -30.87
N THR A 112 -16.85 14.51 -29.54
CA THR A 112 -17.11 15.71 -28.74
C THR A 112 -16.17 16.84 -29.14
N GLN A 113 -14.88 16.54 -29.32
CA GLN A 113 -13.88 17.51 -29.76
C GLN A 113 -14.20 18.07 -31.15
N SER A 114 -14.56 17.21 -32.12
CA SER A 114 -14.98 17.65 -33.45
C SER A 114 -16.28 18.46 -33.46
N LEU A 115 -17.21 18.20 -32.53
CA LEU A 115 -18.44 18.99 -32.41
C LEU A 115 -18.18 20.36 -31.78
N GLU A 116 -17.22 20.48 -30.86
CA GLU A 116 -16.90 21.74 -30.18
C GLU A 116 -16.35 22.82 -31.12
N GLU A 117 -15.74 22.43 -32.26
CA GLU A 117 -15.34 23.34 -33.33
C GLU A 117 -16.51 24.16 -33.90
N TYR A 118 -17.74 23.64 -33.81
CA TYR A 118 -18.96 24.24 -34.35
C TYR A 118 -19.99 24.62 -33.28
N ASN A 119 -19.55 24.86 -32.03
CA ASN A 119 -20.43 25.13 -30.87
C ASN A 119 -21.32 26.38 -31.01
N GLN A 120 -21.08 27.24 -32.00
CA GLN A 120 -21.93 28.39 -32.29
C GLN A 120 -23.27 28.00 -32.97
N ASP A 121 -23.36 26.81 -33.60
CA ASP A 121 -24.58 26.33 -34.25
C ASP A 121 -25.50 25.61 -33.24
N SER A 122 -26.76 26.05 -33.15
CA SER A 122 -27.74 25.49 -32.22
C SER A 122 -28.05 24.00 -32.46
N ARG A 123 -27.95 23.51 -33.70
CA ARG A 123 -28.15 22.09 -34.06
C ARG A 123 -27.02 21.21 -33.51
N ILE A 124 -25.82 21.78 -33.38
CA ILE A 124 -24.64 21.10 -32.83
C ILE A 124 -24.68 21.12 -31.30
N GLN A 125 -25.17 22.19 -30.68
CA GLN A 125 -25.26 22.28 -29.22
C GLN A 125 -26.06 21.14 -28.58
N CYS A 126 -27.23 20.80 -29.14
CA CYS A 126 -28.00 19.64 -28.68
C CYS A 126 -27.19 18.35 -28.78
N LYS A 127 -26.48 18.16 -29.90
CA LYS A 127 -25.64 16.97 -30.13
C LYS A 127 -24.46 16.88 -29.17
N ILE A 128 -23.83 18.01 -28.85
CA ILE A 128 -22.75 18.09 -27.86
C ILE A 128 -23.26 17.63 -26.49
N ILE A 129 -24.43 18.12 -26.06
CA ILE A 129 -25.04 17.76 -24.78
C ILE A 129 -25.30 16.25 -24.71
N ASP A 130 -25.91 15.69 -25.76
CA ASP A 130 -26.20 14.25 -25.82
C ASP A 130 -24.92 13.41 -25.83
N THR A 131 -23.92 13.80 -26.62
CA THR A 131 -22.63 13.10 -26.70
C THR A 131 -21.87 13.15 -25.37
N LYS A 132 -21.86 14.30 -24.68
CA LYS A 132 -21.24 14.44 -23.35
C LYS A 132 -21.94 13.60 -22.29
N LYS A 133 -23.28 13.54 -22.33
CA LYS A 133 -24.08 12.70 -21.42
C LYS A 133 -23.78 11.22 -21.66
N GLU A 134 -23.73 10.80 -22.91
CA GLU A 134 -23.39 9.44 -23.33
C GLU A 134 -21.97 9.06 -22.91
N LEU A 135 -20.98 9.94 -23.18
CA LEU A 135 -19.59 9.76 -22.78
C LEU A 135 -19.45 9.52 -21.27
N LYS A 136 -20.16 10.32 -20.46
CA LYS A 136 -20.18 10.15 -19.01
C LYS A 136 -20.73 8.79 -18.61
N ARG A 137 -21.81 8.31 -19.25
CA ARG A 137 -22.40 6.99 -18.98
C ARG A 137 -21.41 5.88 -19.31
N VAL A 138 -20.86 5.88 -20.52
CA VAL A 138 -19.92 4.85 -20.99
C VAL A 138 -18.67 4.79 -20.10
N LYS A 139 -18.11 5.93 -19.71
CA LYS A 139 -16.98 5.97 -18.77
C LYS A 139 -17.29 5.36 -17.40
N ILE A 140 -18.50 5.59 -16.87
CA ILE A 140 -18.93 4.99 -15.61
C ILE A 140 -19.04 3.48 -15.75
N GLU A 141 -19.63 2.99 -16.85
CA GLU A 141 -19.77 1.55 -17.12
C GLU A 141 -18.40 0.87 -17.31
N GLU A 142 -17.48 1.47 -18.06
CA GLU A 142 -16.11 0.98 -18.25
C GLU A 142 -15.34 0.91 -16.92
N TYR A 143 -15.46 1.95 -16.09
CA TYR A 143 -14.87 1.98 -14.76
C TYR A 143 -15.44 0.87 -13.86
N GLN A 144 -16.77 0.71 -13.82
CA GLN A 144 -17.43 -0.33 -13.03
C GLN A 144 -17.01 -1.74 -13.46
N LYS A 145 -16.96 -2.02 -14.76
CA LYS A 145 -16.46 -3.30 -15.30
C LYS A 145 -15.02 -3.57 -14.89
N THR A 146 -14.18 -2.54 -14.92
CA THR A 146 -12.76 -2.65 -14.53
C THR A 146 -12.62 -2.94 -13.04
N GLU A 147 -13.37 -2.25 -12.18
CA GLU A 147 -13.36 -2.50 -10.74
C GLU A 147 -13.93 -3.87 -10.37
N GLU A 148 -14.98 -4.33 -11.06
CA GLU A 148 -15.52 -5.67 -10.89
C GLU A 148 -14.50 -6.76 -11.26
N TYR A 149 -13.81 -6.60 -12.39
CA TYR A 149 -12.74 -7.51 -12.79
C TYR A 149 -11.59 -7.56 -11.75
N LYS A 150 -11.12 -6.40 -11.27
CA LYS A 150 -10.11 -6.33 -10.21
C LYS A 150 -10.57 -7.03 -8.94
N LYS A 151 -11.84 -6.84 -8.55
CA LYS A 151 -12.42 -7.48 -7.36
C LYS A 151 -12.41 -9.00 -7.50
N ILE A 152 -12.76 -9.55 -8.67
CA ILE A 152 -12.72 -11.00 -8.93
C ILE A 152 -11.27 -11.50 -8.82
N GLN A 153 -10.31 -10.83 -9.46
CA GLN A 153 -8.89 -11.22 -9.37
C GLN A 153 -8.38 -11.23 -7.93
N LEU A 154 -8.68 -10.20 -7.14
CA LEU A 154 -8.30 -10.13 -5.73
C LEU A 154 -8.95 -11.24 -4.90
N GLN A 155 -10.20 -11.61 -5.20
CA GLN A 155 -10.87 -12.72 -4.51
C GLN A 155 -10.20 -14.07 -4.79
N GLU A 156 -9.76 -14.30 -6.03
CA GLU A 156 -9.00 -15.49 -6.41
C GLU A 156 -7.63 -15.54 -5.71
N GLU A 157 -6.91 -14.42 -5.67
CA GLU A 157 -5.63 -14.31 -4.97
C GLU A 157 -5.77 -14.59 -3.47
N ILE A 158 -6.78 -13.99 -2.81
CA ILE A 158 -7.07 -14.25 -1.39
C ILE A 158 -7.40 -15.74 -1.17
N LYS A 159 -8.12 -16.37 -2.09
CA LYS A 159 -8.47 -17.79 -2.00
C LYS A 159 -7.22 -18.68 -2.07
N GLU A 160 -6.31 -18.40 -3.00
CA GLU A 160 -5.05 -19.14 -3.11
C GLU A 160 -4.13 -18.90 -1.90
N LEU A 161 -4.01 -17.66 -1.42
CA LEU A 161 -3.25 -17.33 -0.21
C LEU A 161 -3.80 -18.07 1.02
N LYS A 162 -5.13 -18.14 1.18
CA LYS A 162 -5.76 -18.92 2.26
C LYS A 162 -5.44 -20.40 2.17
N LYS A 163 -5.43 -20.97 0.96
CA LYS A 163 -5.08 -22.37 0.72
C LYS A 163 -3.61 -22.64 1.06
N GLN A 164 -2.70 -21.76 0.64
CA GLN A 164 -1.27 -21.87 0.97
C GLN A 164 -1.03 -21.76 2.48
N HIS A 165 -1.68 -20.79 3.15
CA HIS A 165 -1.59 -20.64 4.60
C HIS A 165 -2.07 -21.89 5.33
N TYR A 166 -3.20 -22.47 4.90
CA TYR A 166 -3.72 -23.72 5.48
C TYR A 166 -2.75 -24.90 5.29
N GLN A 167 -2.17 -25.05 4.11
CA GLN A 167 -1.16 -26.09 3.85
C GLN A 167 0.10 -25.90 4.69
N GLU A 168 0.56 -24.67 4.88
CA GLU A 168 1.70 -24.38 5.73
C GLU A 168 1.40 -24.67 7.21
N GLN A 169 0.19 -24.37 7.68
CA GLN A 169 -0.25 -24.74 9.03
C GLN A 169 -0.22 -26.25 9.26
N LEU A 170 -0.73 -27.03 8.30
CA LEU A 170 -0.65 -28.50 8.35
C LEU A 170 0.80 -28.97 8.39
N ARG A 171 1.66 -28.44 7.52
CA ARG A 171 3.09 -28.80 7.49
C ARG A 171 3.80 -28.50 8.81
N LEU A 172 3.48 -27.36 9.43
CA LEU A 172 4.03 -26.97 10.73
C LEU A 172 3.52 -27.88 11.85
N GLN A 173 2.27 -28.32 11.78
CA GLN A 173 1.68 -29.28 12.72
C GLN A 173 2.34 -30.66 12.58
N ASP A 174 2.45 -31.18 11.37
CA ASP A 174 3.12 -32.46 11.10
C ASP A 174 4.57 -32.45 11.60
N TYR A 175 5.29 -31.34 11.36
CA TYR A 175 6.64 -31.16 11.87
C TYR A 175 6.68 -31.11 13.40
N HIS A 176 5.73 -30.41 14.03
CA HIS A 176 5.61 -30.33 15.48
C HIS A 176 5.45 -31.73 16.09
N ASP A 177 4.50 -32.51 15.56
CA ASP A 177 4.17 -33.84 16.07
C ASP A 177 5.32 -34.83 15.85
N ALA A 178 5.99 -34.77 14.69
CA ALA A 178 7.18 -35.57 14.41
C ALA A 178 8.34 -35.27 15.37
N VAL A 179 8.52 -34.00 15.79
CA VAL A 179 9.53 -33.64 16.79
C VAL A 179 9.17 -34.19 18.17
N LEU A 180 7.90 -34.11 18.59
CA LEU A 180 7.46 -34.65 19.87
C LEU A 180 7.62 -36.16 19.95
N GLU A 181 7.28 -36.87 18.87
CA GLU A 181 7.46 -38.32 18.75
C GLU A 181 8.95 -38.70 18.81
N LYS A 182 9.79 -38.04 18.00
CA LYS A 182 11.25 -38.26 17.98
C LYS A 182 11.87 -38.09 19.37
N LEU A 183 11.45 -37.05 20.08
CA LEU A 183 11.98 -36.73 21.41
C LEU A 183 11.32 -37.53 22.54
N LYS A 184 10.25 -38.28 22.26
CA LYS A 184 9.42 -38.95 23.27
C LYS A 184 8.97 -37.98 24.36
N ALA A 185 8.41 -36.84 23.95
CA ALA A 185 8.04 -35.74 24.83
C ALA A 185 6.93 -36.09 25.83
N GLU A 186 6.14 -37.12 25.55
CA GLU A 186 5.15 -37.63 26.50
C GLU A 186 5.81 -38.24 27.75
N ASP A 187 6.88 -39.00 27.57
CA ASP A 187 7.57 -39.72 28.65
C ASP A 187 8.73 -38.94 29.27
N THR A 188 9.25 -37.93 28.56
CA THR A 188 10.52 -37.28 28.92
C THR A 188 10.31 -35.91 29.54
N ILE A 189 10.64 -35.80 30.83
CA ILE A 189 10.40 -34.58 31.62
C ILE A 189 11.53 -33.55 31.49
N ILE A 190 12.75 -34.00 31.19
CA ILE A 190 13.96 -33.17 31.18
C ILE A 190 14.74 -33.39 29.89
N TYR A 191 15.09 -32.30 29.21
CA TYR A 191 16.03 -32.29 28.10
C TYR A 191 17.23 -31.39 28.38
N ASP A 192 18.41 -31.87 28.00
CA ASP A 192 19.63 -31.08 27.97
C ASP A 192 19.64 -30.21 26.72
N ILE A 193 19.67 -28.89 26.89
CA ILE A 193 19.58 -27.94 25.76
C ILE A 193 20.74 -28.13 24.78
N GLU A 194 21.93 -28.52 25.27
CA GLU A 194 23.10 -28.75 24.42
C GLU A 194 22.90 -29.89 23.40
N LYS A 195 21.90 -30.76 23.62
CA LYS A 195 21.58 -31.90 22.75
C LYS A 195 20.44 -31.62 21.77
N LEU A 196 19.84 -30.43 21.84
CA LEU A 196 18.69 -30.05 21.04
C LEU A 196 19.08 -29.00 20.01
N ASN A 197 18.45 -29.06 18.84
CA ASN A 197 18.52 -27.97 17.88
C ASN A 197 17.50 -26.87 18.21
N LYS A 198 17.63 -25.71 17.55
CA LYS A 198 16.77 -24.54 17.80
C LYS A 198 15.28 -24.84 17.59
N LYS A 199 14.93 -25.60 16.56
CA LYS A 199 13.53 -25.93 16.24
C LYS A 199 12.93 -26.89 17.27
N GLU A 200 13.72 -27.85 17.76
CA GLU A 200 13.31 -28.77 18.84
C GLU A 200 13.04 -28.01 20.14
N ILE A 201 13.89 -27.02 20.46
CA ILE A 201 13.66 -26.12 21.61
C ILE A 201 12.35 -25.36 21.45
N GLU A 202 12.08 -24.78 20.29
CA GLU A 202 10.84 -24.04 20.02
C GLU A 202 9.59 -24.91 20.15
N VAL A 203 9.64 -26.16 19.69
CA VAL A 203 8.55 -27.14 19.86
C VAL A 203 8.33 -27.46 21.33
N LEU A 204 9.39 -27.77 22.09
CA LEU A 204 9.27 -28.07 23.52
C LEU A 204 8.78 -26.86 24.34
N GLU A 205 9.17 -25.64 23.98
CA GLU A 205 8.66 -24.42 24.65
C GLU A 205 7.15 -24.21 24.41
N LYS A 206 6.62 -24.61 23.25
CA LYS A 206 5.17 -24.64 23.00
C LYS A 206 4.46 -25.67 23.86
N GLU A 207 5.12 -26.81 24.13
CA GLU A 207 4.66 -27.85 25.06
C GLU A 207 4.94 -27.54 26.54
N GLU A 208 5.04 -26.25 26.88
CA GLU A 208 5.20 -25.72 28.24
C GLU A 208 6.52 -26.13 28.96
N TYR A 209 7.52 -26.62 28.24
CA TYR A 209 8.85 -26.83 28.83
C TYR A 209 9.51 -25.49 29.13
N LYS A 210 10.05 -25.36 30.34
CA LYS A 210 10.71 -24.13 30.79
C LYS A 210 12.21 -24.29 30.88
N LYS A 211 12.93 -23.29 30.40
CA LYS A 211 14.39 -23.20 30.52
C LYS A 211 14.78 -22.96 31.98
N THR A 212 15.69 -23.77 32.50
CA THR A 212 16.27 -23.61 33.83
C THR A 212 17.76 -23.87 33.82
N ASN A 213 18.52 -23.04 34.53
CA ASN A 213 19.93 -23.28 34.79
C ASN A 213 20.08 -23.93 36.17
N GLU A 214 20.51 -25.19 36.19
CA GLU A 214 20.53 -26.01 37.40
C GLU A 214 21.87 -26.75 37.53
N TYR A 215 22.29 -26.94 38.78
CA TYR A 215 23.41 -27.83 39.09
C TYR A 215 22.98 -29.27 38.89
N ASP A 216 23.60 -29.96 37.93
CA ASP A 216 23.33 -31.36 37.67
C ASP A 216 24.10 -32.26 38.66
N PRO A 217 23.41 -33.03 39.53
CA PRO A 217 24.07 -33.92 40.48
C PRO A 217 24.82 -35.07 39.81
N ILE A 218 24.48 -35.41 38.55
CA ILE A 218 25.17 -36.47 37.80
C ILE A 218 26.49 -35.94 37.23
N GLU A 219 26.47 -34.90 36.40
CA GLU A 219 27.67 -34.33 35.76
C GLU A 219 28.47 -33.40 36.70
N SER A 220 27.93 -33.06 37.87
CA SER A 220 28.55 -32.21 38.88
C SER A 220 28.91 -30.79 38.40
N LYS A 221 28.16 -30.26 37.42
CA LYS A 221 28.31 -28.91 36.84
C LYS A 221 26.94 -28.26 36.61
N ASN A 222 26.91 -26.93 36.50
CA ASN A 222 25.70 -26.21 36.09
C ASN A 222 25.48 -26.37 34.59
N LYS A 223 24.25 -26.67 34.18
CA LYS A 223 23.84 -26.70 32.76
C LYS A 223 22.44 -26.12 32.62
N THR A 224 22.09 -25.80 31.37
CA THR A 224 20.74 -25.34 31.04
C THR A 224 19.91 -26.51 30.52
N PHE A 225 18.73 -26.69 31.09
CA PHE A 225 17.78 -27.73 30.74
C PHE A 225 16.44 -27.13 30.37
N LEU A 226 15.69 -27.86 29.54
CA LEU A 226 14.25 -27.69 29.36
C LEU A 226 13.53 -28.69 30.26
N VAL A 227 12.62 -28.21 31.10
CA VAL A 227 11.93 -29.03 32.10
C VAL A 227 10.43 -28.83 31.97
N LYS A 228 9.69 -29.92 31.75
CA LYS A 228 8.22 -29.91 31.83
C LYS A 228 7.83 -29.85 33.29
N GLN A 229 7.00 -28.88 33.66
CA GLN A 229 6.48 -28.84 35.02
C GLN A 229 5.48 -29.98 35.21
N ILE A 230 5.60 -30.68 36.33
CA ILE A 230 4.63 -31.70 36.74
C ILE A 230 3.84 -31.11 37.91
N LEU A 231 2.51 -31.08 37.76
CA LEU A 231 1.58 -30.54 38.76
C LEU A 231 1.95 -29.10 39.15
N ASN A 232 1.83 -28.76 40.44
CA ASN A 232 2.15 -27.45 41.00
C ASN A 232 3.62 -27.31 41.44
N HIS A 233 4.51 -28.22 41.02
CA HIS A 233 5.92 -28.13 41.35
C HIS A 233 6.64 -27.13 40.42
N SER A 234 7.50 -26.28 40.99
CA SER A 234 8.36 -25.41 40.15
C SER A 234 9.38 -26.26 39.37
N PRO A 235 9.84 -25.79 38.20
CA PRO A 235 10.69 -26.59 37.30
C PRO A 235 11.99 -27.04 38.00
N SER A 236 12.59 -26.19 38.83
CA SER A 236 13.78 -26.51 39.63
C SER A 236 13.64 -27.69 40.61
N HIS A 237 12.43 -27.96 41.10
CA HIS A 237 12.18 -29.11 41.97
C HIS A 237 11.91 -30.35 41.13
N THR A 238 11.06 -30.24 40.10
CA THR A 238 10.83 -31.32 39.14
C THR A 238 12.14 -31.82 38.53
N PHE A 239 13.01 -30.88 38.12
CA PHE A 239 14.37 -31.16 37.66
C PHE A 239 15.15 -32.02 38.67
N LEU A 240 15.19 -31.58 39.93
CA LEU A 240 16.01 -32.21 40.94
C LEU A 240 15.49 -33.61 41.31
N VAL A 241 14.17 -33.78 41.46
CA VAL A 241 13.56 -35.11 41.69
C VAL A 241 13.96 -36.07 40.56
N ALA A 242 13.74 -35.68 39.30
CA ALA A 242 14.00 -36.55 38.17
C ALA A 242 15.49 -36.83 37.94
N ARG A 243 16.39 -35.85 38.15
CA ARG A 243 17.85 -36.11 38.10
C ARG A 243 18.34 -37.01 39.22
N ILE A 244 17.78 -36.89 40.42
CA ILE A 244 18.12 -37.78 41.54
C ILE A 244 17.63 -39.20 41.26
N LYS A 245 16.42 -39.36 40.71
CA LYS A 245 15.91 -40.65 40.23
C LYS A 245 16.86 -41.28 39.21
N GLN A 246 17.23 -40.55 38.16
CA GLN A 246 18.18 -41.01 37.14
C GLN A 246 19.56 -41.35 37.73
N LEU A 247 20.00 -40.64 38.77
CA LEU A 247 21.25 -40.95 39.46
C LEU A 247 21.15 -42.25 40.26
N LEU A 248 20.03 -42.48 40.95
CA LEU A 248 19.77 -43.74 41.67
C LEU A 248 19.65 -44.93 40.70
N GLU A 249 19.00 -44.76 39.55
CA GLU A 249 18.86 -45.79 38.50
C GLU A 249 20.20 -46.28 37.94
N LYS A 250 21.28 -45.50 38.09
CA LYS A 250 22.65 -45.96 37.74
C LYS A 250 23.23 -46.97 38.73
N HIS A 251 22.62 -47.11 39.89
CA HIS A 251 23.15 -47.86 41.02
C HIS A 251 22.22 -48.95 41.53
N ILE A 252 20.90 -48.78 41.38
CA ILE A 252 19.89 -49.73 41.85
C ILE A 252 18.79 -49.92 40.80
N SER A 253 18.02 -51.01 40.94
CA SER A 253 16.93 -51.33 40.02
C SER A 253 15.82 -50.27 40.06
N HIS A 254 15.22 -49.97 38.89
CA HIS A 254 14.14 -49.01 38.75
C HIS A 254 12.93 -49.33 39.65
N ASN A 255 12.60 -50.61 39.81
CA ASN A 255 11.47 -51.06 40.64
C ASN A 255 11.68 -50.78 42.14
N SER A 256 12.92 -50.52 42.54
CA SER A 256 13.30 -50.16 43.90
C SER A 256 13.24 -48.66 44.14
N ILE A 257 12.81 -47.83 43.18
CA ILE A 257 12.71 -46.37 43.29
C ILE A 257 11.26 -45.93 43.05
N ARG A 258 10.72 -45.09 43.93
CA ARG A 258 9.38 -44.51 43.80
C ARG A 258 9.43 -43.01 44.03
N THR A 259 8.79 -42.27 43.15
CA THR A 259 8.54 -40.83 43.31
C THR A 259 7.12 -40.63 43.83
N HIS A 260 6.92 -39.67 44.72
CA HIS A 260 5.60 -39.39 45.31
C HIS A 260 5.25 -37.93 45.13
N ASP A 261 3.99 -37.67 44.77
CA ASP A 261 3.49 -36.31 44.54
C ASP A 261 2.81 -35.70 45.78
N THR A 262 2.68 -36.45 46.89
CA THR A 262 1.81 -36.09 48.02
C THR A 262 2.53 -36.09 49.38
N LYS A 263 1.81 -36.38 50.48
CA LYS A 263 2.21 -36.21 51.89
C LYS A 263 3.48 -36.97 52.31
N ASP A 264 3.97 -37.87 51.47
CA ASP A 264 5.18 -38.67 51.68
C ASP A 264 6.44 -37.90 51.26
N ALA A 265 7.62 -38.53 51.36
CA ALA A 265 8.86 -38.00 50.79
C ALA A 265 8.79 -37.93 49.26
N ASP A 266 9.41 -36.92 48.65
CA ASP A 266 9.41 -36.75 47.18
C ASP A 266 9.96 -37.99 46.44
N LEU A 267 10.96 -38.65 47.03
CA LEU A 267 11.54 -39.88 46.48
C LEU A 267 11.87 -40.88 47.57
N THR A 268 11.47 -42.14 47.39
CA THR A 268 11.82 -43.26 48.25
C THR A 268 12.51 -44.35 47.46
N PHE A 269 13.45 -45.06 48.07
CA PHE A 269 14.15 -46.14 47.39
C PHE A 269 14.62 -47.23 48.35
N GLU A 270 14.84 -48.44 47.87
CA GLU A 270 15.28 -49.59 48.67
C GLU A 270 16.71 -50.00 48.33
N ILE A 271 17.55 -50.15 49.36
CA ILE A 271 18.90 -50.70 49.27
C ILE A 271 19.08 -51.71 50.40
N ASN A 272 19.54 -52.92 50.10
CA ASN A 272 19.83 -53.97 51.09
C ASN A 272 18.66 -54.18 52.09
N TYR A 273 17.43 -54.30 51.56
CA TYR A 273 16.19 -54.46 52.32
C TYR A 273 15.84 -53.31 53.27
N LYS A 274 16.48 -52.15 53.11
CA LYS A 274 16.19 -50.93 53.88
C LYS A 274 15.61 -49.86 52.97
N ILE A 275 14.50 -49.28 53.41
CA ILE A 275 13.84 -48.18 52.71
C ILE A 275 14.48 -46.86 53.15
N TYR A 276 14.90 -46.09 52.15
CA TYR A 276 15.42 -44.75 52.28
C TYR A 276 14.48 -43.72 51.66
N ALA A 277 14.52 -42.49 52.14
CA ALA A 277 13.67 -41.41 51.64
C ALA A 277 14.43 -40.09 51.47
N LEU A 278 14.10 -39.33 50.44
CA LEU A 278 14.66 -38.01 50.13
C LEU A 278 13.51 -37.00 50.03
N GLU A 279 13.58 -35.95 50.83
CA GLU A 279 12.66 -34.82 50.79
C GLU A 279 13.38 -33.60 50.23
N ILE A 280 12.89 -33.04 49.13
CA ILE A 280 13.49 -31.94 48.39
C ILE A 280 12.87 -30.61 48.79
N GLU A 281 13.65 -29.81 49.50
CA GLU A 281 13.18 -28.59 50.13
C GLU A 281 13.68 -27.33 49.45
N LYS A 282 12.75 -26.45 49.09
CA LYS A 282 13.05 -25.10 48.56
C LYS A 282 13.23 -24.05 49.65
N GLY A 283 12.90 -24.36 50.91
CA GLY A 283 13.01 -23.44 52.03
C GLY A 283 11.70 -22.79 52.48
N SER A 284 10.64 -22.86 51.68
CA SER A 284 9.31 -22.36 52.05
C SER A 284 8.74 -23.08 53.27
N LEU A 285 9.16 -24.31 53.55
CA LEU A 285 8.67 -25.06 54.71
C LEU A 285 9.25 -24.52 56.04
N LEU A 286 10.42 -23.87 56.02
CA LEU A 286 11.02 -23.26 57.22
C LEU A 286 10.18 -22.12 57.80
N THR A 287 9.45 -21.38 56.96
CA THR A 287 8.55 -20.31 57.42
C THR A 287 7.28 -20.91 58.05
N LYS A 288 6.85 -22.09 57.59
CA LYS A 288 5.67 -22.83 58.06
C LYS A 288 6.03 -23.85 59.15
N LYS A 289 6.50 -23.39 60.30
CA LYS A 289 7.02 -24.24 61.41
C LYS A 289 6.14 -25.43 61.79
N LYS A 290 4.80 -25.26 61.86
CA LYS A 290 3.87 -26.36 62.19
C LYS A 290 3.87 -27.43 61.09
N SER A 291 3.84 -27.02 59.82
CA SER A 291 3.90 -27.94 58.68
C SER A 291 5.23 -28.70 58.63
N LEU A 292 6.35 -28.00 58.87
CA LEU A 292 7.67 -28.62 58.96
C LEU A 292 7.72 -29.69 60.05
N ARG A 293 7.24 -29.39 61.26
CA ARG A 293 7.22 -30.36 62.36
C ARG A 293 6.37 -31.58 62.04
N ASN A 294 5.20 -31.38 61.42
CA ASN A 294 4.33 -32.48 61.01
C ASN A 294 5.02 -33.36 59.96
N LYS A 295 5.68 -32.76 58.96
CA LYS A 295 6.43 -33.49 57.93
C LYS A 295 7.58 -34.28 58.52
N VAL A 296 8.40 -33.67 59.40
CA VAL A 296 9.50 -34.35 60.09
C VAL A 296 9.00 -35.51 60.96
N SER A 297 7.90 -35.31 61.69
CA SER A 297 7.26 -36.37 62.49
C SER A 297 6.83 -37.54 61.60
N LEU A 298 6.18 -37.26 60.47
CA LEU A 298 5.77 -38.26 59.49
C LEU A 298 6.97 -39.05 58.95
N LEU A 299 8.05 -38.36 58.54
CA LEU A 299 9.24 -39.00 57.99
C LEU A 299 9.98 -39.85 59.04
N ASN A 300 10.06 -39.38 60.28
CA ASN A 300 10.65 -40.14 61.38
C ASN A 300 9.82 -41.38 61.71
N ASN A 301 8.49 -41.27 61.74
CA ASN A 301 7.61 -42.40 62.02
C ASN A 301 7.69 -43.47 60.92
N LYS A 302 7.85 -43.06 59.66
CA LYS A 302 7.84 -43.98 58.51
C LYS A 302 9.21 -44.56 58.18
N TYR A 303 10.28 -43.77 58.26
CA TYR A 303 11.62 -44.13 57.79
C TYR A 303 12.70 -44.10 58.90
N GLY A 304 12.34 -43.74 60.12
CA GLY A 304 13.29 -43.62 61.23
C GLY A 304 14.42 -42.64 60.90
N GLN A 305 15.66 -43.14 60.84
CA GLN A 305 16.85 -42.35 60.50
C GLN A 305 17.27 -42.49 59.04
N ASN A 306 16.53 -43.21 58.20
CA ASN A 306 16.90 -43.52 56.82
C ASN A 306 16.39 -42.48 55.82
N TRP A 307 16.31 -41.22 56.21
CA TRP A 307 15.84 -40.17 55.31
C TRP A 307 16.71 -38.91 55.36
N TYR A 308 16.69 -38.14 54.28
CA TYR A 308 17.50 -36.94 54.08
C TYR A 308 16.66 -35.78 53.53
N PHE A 309 16.90 -34.57 54.04
CA PHE A 309 16.53 -33.35 53.33
C PHE A 309 17.57 -33.03 52.26
N ILE A 310 17.09 -32.78 51.04
CA ILE A 310 17.86 -32.23 49.93
C ILE A 310 17.45 -30.77 49.76
N VAL A 311 18.29 -29.84 50.20
CA VAL A 311 17.97 -28.41 50.05
C VAL A 311 18.44 -27.88 48.71
N THR A 312 17.57 -27.14 48.02
CA THR A 312 17.93 -26.48 46.76
C THR A 312 18.93 -25.35 46.97
N ASN A 313 18.83 -24.64 48.09
CA ASN A 313 19.74 -23.57 48.50
C ASN A 313 20.68 -24.04 49.62
N ARG A 314 22.00 -24.05 49.35
CA ARG A 314 23.05 -24.47 50.30
C ARG A 314 23.04 -23.68 51.61
N ASN A 315 22.60 -22.43 51.61
CA ASN A 315 22.53 -21.59 52.81
C ASN A 315 21.47 -22.11 53.81
N LEU A 316 20.51 -22.91 53.34
CA LEU A 316 19.48 -23.51 54.19
C LEU A 316 19.94 -24.78 54.89
N THR A 317 21.05 -25.40 54.47
CA THR A 317 21.55 -26.65 55.05
C THR A 317 21.74 -26.54 56.56
N LYS A 318 22.30 -25.42 57.05
CA LYS A 318 22.49 -25.18 58.49
C LYS A 318 21.17 -25.13 59.26
N LYS A 319 20.11 -24.57 58.64
CA LYS A 319 18.79 -24.42 59.26
C LYS A 319 18.08 -25.77 59.33
N TYR A 320 18.09 -26.54 58.24
CA TYR A 320 17.43 -27.84 58.19
C TYR A 320 18.12 -28.92 59.03
N ARG A 321 19.43 -28.80 59.29
CA ARG A 321 20.21 -29.80 60.05
C ARG A 321 19.69 -30.05 61.47
N LYS A 322 18.93 -29.10 62.03
CA LYS A 322 18.26 -29.24 63.32
C LYS A 322 17.11 -30.26 63.31
N TYR A 323 16.64 -30.68 62.13
CA TYR A 323 15.45 -31.51 61.96
C TYR A 323 15.74 -32.91 61.40
N GLY A 324 16.95 -33.17 60.90
CA GLY A 324 17.30 -34.45 60.29
C GLY A 324 18.63 -34.39 59.53
N LYS A 325 18.94 -35.48 58.79
CA LYS A 325 20.10 -35.51 57.89
C LYS A 325 19.86 -34.58 56.71
N VAL A 326 20.85 -33.79 56.31
CA VAL A 326 20.69 -32.77 55.26
C VAL A 326 21.88 -32.71 54.33
N THR A 327 21.60 -32.52 53.05
CA THR A 327 22.59 -32.19 52.03
C THR A 327 22.06 -31.14 51.07
N SER A 328 22.97 -30.45 50.38
CA SER A 328 22.60 -29.63 49.23
C SER A 328 22.64 -30.46 47.96
N ARG A 329 22.11 -29.91 46.86
CA ARG A 329 22.20 -30.48 45.49
C ARG A 329 23.57 -31.08 45.15
N MET A 330 24.64 -30.36 45.47
CA MET A 330 26.02 -30.78 45.19
C MET A 330 26.48 -32.01 45.98
N GLY A 331 25.91 -32.25 47.17
CA GLY A 331 26.29 -33.36 48.03
C GLY A 331 25.45 -34.62 47.81
N VAL A 332 24.41 -34.56 46.97
CA VAL A 332 23.47 -35.68 46.76
C VAL A 332 24.20 -36.90 46.20
N ARG A 333 25.04 -36.72 45.17
CA ARG A 333 25.79 -37.80 44.54
C ARG A 333 26.65 -38.58 45.53
N LYS A 334 27.40 -37.87 46.37
CA LYS A 334 28.25 -38.48 47.40
C LYS A 334 27.44 -39.29 48.43
N ILE A 335 26.23 -38.85 48.77
CA ILE A 335 25.36 -39.57 49.69
C ILE A 335 24.82 -40.84 49.05
N ILE A 336 24.33 -40.76 47.81
CA ILE A 336 23.84 -41.94 47.08
C ILE A 336 24.95 -42.98 46.92
N GLU A 337 26.12 -42.57 46.43
CA GLU A 337 27.28 -43.47 46.27
C GLU A 337 27.71 -44.12 47.59
N LYS A 338 27.60 -43.41 48.72
CA LYS A 338 27.88 -43.96 50.05
C LYS A 338 26.81 -44.95 50.51
N LEU A 339 25.53 -44.69 50.21
CA LEU A 339 24.43 -45.57 50.59
C LEU A 339 24.44 -46.87 49.79
N VAL A 340 24.86 -46.84 48.53
CA VAL A 340 24.92 -48.02 47.65
C VAL A 340 26.11 -48.94 47.98
N LYS A 341 27.24 -48.38 48.45
CA LYS A 341 28.45 -49.15 48.79
C LYS A 341 28.37 -49.88 50.13
N ASN A 342 27.44 -49.51 51.00
CA ASN A 342 27.21 -50.12 52.31
C ASN A 342 26.00 -51.05 52.24
#